data_AF-A0A924UK60-F1
#
_entry.id   AF-A0A924UK60-F1
#
_cell.length_a   1.000
_cell.length_b   1.000
_cell.length_c   1.000
_cell.angle_alpha   90.00
_cell.angle_beta   90.00
_cell.angle_gamma   90.00
#
_symmetry.space_group_name_H-M   'P 1'
#
loop_
_entity.id
_entity.type
_entity.pdbx_description
1 polymer ?
#
loop_
_entity_poly.entity_id
_entity_poly.type
_entity_poly.pdbx_seq_one_letter_code
_entity_poly.pdbx_strand_id
1 'polypeptide(L)'
;MKKTVYGFSKIAADLSVKDHPQFNEKFDFIANEDLTAAATLARNFDFILLGDGDYEQFRPLIKAIGWKINHLSVADLIVREANHYRPMNLEADCILHAIQTHMVTMSTSTTVLVIGYFDFVLSVAAKLALAGFSKFIISLANDSQFTIIKKRLAEFIFNLDIKYVSLNELTQIQQTSSLLISNLSEKVNQEAYESLTYFNFLSAGGVFVDAHSQSNTSLIEEARRAELNVIEESEILTLKFKTMVDLSKNPS
;
A
#
# COMPACT_ATOMS: atom_id res chain seq x y z
N MET A 1 -1.01 -3.25 -28.98
CA MET A 1 -2.16 -2.44 -28.51
C MET A 1 -1.89 -2.10 -27.06
N LYS A 2 -1.96 -0.82 -26.68
CA LYS A 2 -1.79 -0.41 -25.29
C LYS A 2 -2.98 -0.87 -24.44
N LYS A 3 -2.73 -1.04 -23.15
CA LYS A 3 -3.75 -1.44 -22.17
C LYS A 3 -4.37 -0.20 -21.52
N THR A 4 -5.66 -0.23 -21.27
CA THR A 4 -6.39 0.91 -20.70
C THR A 4 -6.33 0.87 -19.17
N VAL A 5 -5.92 1.99 -18.56
CA VAL A 5 -5.86 2.15 -17.10
C VAL A 5 -6.71 3.34 -16.71
N TYR A 6 -7.62 3.14 -15.76
CA TYR A 6 -8.49 4.20 -15.25
C TYR A 6 -8.23 4.44 -13.77
N GLY A 7 -7.96 5.68 -13.39
CA GLY A 7 -7.89 6.09 -11.98
C GLY A 7 -9.27 6.52 -11.49
N PHE A 8 -9.86 5.76 -10.56
CA PHE A 8 -11.25 5.98 -10.13
C PHE A 8 -11.42 7.26 -9.29
N SER A 9 -10.52 7.51 -8.34
CA SER A 9 -10.47 8.76 -7.59
C SER A 9 -9.29 9.63 -8.02
N LYS A 10 -9.32 10.92 -7.66
CA LYS A 10 -8.19 11.84 -7.87
C LYS A 10 -6.90 11.38 -7.20
N ILE A 11 -7.01 10.65 -6.08
CA ILE A 11 -5.88 10.07 -5.34
C ILE A 11 -5.34 8.84 -6.09
N ALA A 12 -6.20 8.00 -6.65
CA ALA A 12 -5.76 6.92 -7.55
C ALA A 12 -5.18 7.44 -8.89
N ALA A 13 -5.53 8.68 -9.25
CA ALA A 13 -5.06 9.37 -10.45
C ALA A 13 -3.85 10.27 -10.20
N ASP A 14 -3.16 10.12 -9.07
CA ASP A 14 -1.99 10.93 -8.73
C ASP A 14 -0.92 10.87 -9.83
N LEU A 15 -0.22 11.98 -10.00
CA LEU A 15 0.59 12.31 -11.17
C LEU A 15 1.81 11.39 -11.30
N SER A 16 2.30 10.83 -10.19
CA SER A 16 3.50 9.97 -10.16
C SER A 16 3.39 8.73 -11.05
N VAL A 17 2.17 8.20 -11.24
CA VAL A 17 1.91 7.04 -12.11
C VAL A 17 1.96 7.41 -13.58
N LYS A 18 1.37 8.55 -13.95
CA LYS A 18 1.26 8.99 -15.36
C LYS A 18 2.54 9.55 -15.90
N ASP A 19 3.41 10.06 -15.03
CA ASP A 19 4.68 10.64 -15.46
C ASP A 19 5.81 9.58 -15.52
N HIS A 20 5.53 8.33 -15.13
CA HIS A 20 6.51 7.24 -15.18
C HIS A 20 6.77 6.77 -16.63
N PRO A 21 8.01 6.84 -17.15
CA PRO A 21 8.31 6.58 -18.57
C PRO A 21 7.84 5.20 -19.07
N GLN A 22 8.07 4.15 -18.27
CA GLN A 22 7.68 2.78 -18.64
C GLN A 22 6.16 2.58 -18.69
N PHE A 23 5.40 3.41 -17.97
CA PHE A 23 3.95 3.32 -17.92
C PHE A 23 3.34 3.83 -19.23
N ASN A 24 3.75 5.03 -19.68
CA ASN A 24 3.22 5.69 -20.87
C ASN A 24 3.46 4.92 -22.18
N GLU A 25 4.48 4.08 -22.23
CA GLU A 25 4.73 3.21 -23.38
C GLU A 25 3.75 2.05 -23.50
N LYS A 26 3.23 1.56 -22.36
CA LYS A 26 2.44 0.31 -22.29
C LYS A 26 0.96 0.55 -22.02
N PHE A 27 0.61 1.67 -21.41
CA PHE A 27 -0.72 1.98 -20.95
C PHE A 27 -1.25 3.30 -21.52
N ASP A 28 -2.56 3.35 -21.73
CA ASP A 28 -3.30 4.58 -21.98
C ASP A 28 -4.07 4.92 -20.71
N PHE A 29 -3.63 5.97 -20.02
CA PHE A 29 -4.25 6.43 -18.77
C PHE A 29 -5.47 7.31 -19.06
N ILE A 30 -6.57 6.98 -18.41
CA ILE A 30 -7.80 7.77 -18.44
C ILE A 30 -8.03 8.31 -17.03
N ALA A 31 -7.92 9.63 -16.89
CA ALA A 31 -8.10 10.34 -15.63
C ALA A 31 -9.38 11.16 -15.65
N ASN A 32 -9.94 11.44 -14.48
CA ASN A 32 -10.87 12.55 -14.26
C ASN A 32 -12.18 12.47 -15.07
N GLU A 33 -12.60 11.28 -15.50
CA GLU A 33 -14.00 11.07 -15.86
C GLU A 33 -14.76 10.76 -14.56
N ASP A 34 -15.77 11.55 -14.19
CA ASP A 34 -16.63 11.25 -13.03
C ASP A 34 -17.56 10.08 -13.37
N LEU A 35 -17.03 8.86 -13.35
CA LEU A 35 -17.77 7.63 -13.59
C LEU A 35 -18.21 7.02 -12.26
N THR A 36 -19.43 6.50 -12.22
CA THR A 36 -19.85 5.61 -11.13
C THR A 36 -19.15 4.26 -11.28
N ALA A 37 -19.00 3.50 -10.18
CA ALA A 37 -18.40 2.17 -10.22
C ALA A 37 -19.04 1.25 -11.28
N ALA A 38 -20.37 1.28 -11.41
CA ALA A 38 -21.10 0.52 -12.44
C ALA A 38 -20.76 0.98 -13.87
N ALA A 39 -20.65 2.28 -14.11
CA ALA A 39 -20.26 2.83 -15.40
C ALA A 39 -18.79 2.49 -15.73
N THR A 40 -17.90 2.54 -14.75
CA THR A 40 -16.48 2.15 -14.89
C THR A 40 -16.35 0.69 -15.32
N LEU A 41 -17.09 -0.23 -14.69
CA LEU A 41 -17.06 -1.66 -15.08
C LEU A 41 -17.66 -1.89 -16.48
N ALA A 42 -18.67 -1.11 -16.88
CA ALA A 42 -19.26 -1.20 -18.22
C ALA A 42 -18.33 -0.69 -19.34
N ARG A 43 -17.39 0.22 -19.01
CA ARG A 43 -16.39 0.77 -19.94
C ARG A 43 -15.27 -0.20 -20.29
N ASN A 44 -15.22 -1.38 -19.65
CA ASN A 44 -14.35 -2.46 -20.07
C ASN A 44 -12.84 -2.16 -19.96
N PHE A 45 -12.44 -1.25 -19.06
CA PHE A 45 -11.04 -0.93 -18.78
C PHE A 45 -10.26 -2.19 -18.36
N ASP A 46 -9.00 -2.30 -18.79
CA ASP A 46 -8.12 -3.43 -18.43
C ASP A 46 -7.75 -3.38 -16.94
N PHE A 47 -7.47 -2.17 -16.43
CA PHE A 47 -7.11 -1.92 -15.05
C PHE A 47 -7.86 -0.71 -14.48
N ILE A 48 -8.30 -0.82 -13.23
CA ILE A 48 -8.92 0.27 -12.47
C ILE A 48 -8.12 0.45 -11.17
N LEU A 49 -7.42 1.58 -11.06
CA LEU A 49 -6.70 1.96 -9.85
C LEU A 49 -7.68 2.55 -8.83
N LEU A 50 -7.54 2.16 -7.58
CA LEU A 50 -8.40 2.56 -6.46
C LEU A 50 -7.57 3.30 -5.39
N GLY A 51 -8.16 4.34 -4.81
CA GLY A 51 -7.67 4.99 -3.60
C GLY A 51 -8.37 4.45 -2.35
N ASP A 52 -8.04 5.05 -1.20
CA ASP A 52 -8.60 4.66 0.10
C ASP A 52 -10.15 4.76 0.10
N GLY A 53 -10.82 3.67 0.44
CA GLY A 53 -12.28 3.57 0.52
C GLY A 53 -13.01 3.37 -0.82
N ASP A 54 -12.34 3.51 -1.97
CA ASP A 54 -12.98 3.41 -3.28
C ASP A 54 -13.57 2.01 -3.55
N TYR A 55 -12.93 0.97 -3.03
CA TYR A 55 -13.31 -0.42 -3.27
C TYR A 55 -14.73 -0.76 -2.78
N GLU A 56 -15.24 -0.10 -1.73
CA GLU A 56 -16.58 -0.36 -1.19
C GLU A 56 -17.69 -0.11 -2.24
N GLN A 57 -17.45 0.79 -3.20
CA GLN A 57 -18.39 1.06 -4.30
C GLN A 57 -18.41 -0.07 -5.36
N PHE A 58 -17.29 -0.77 -5.52
CA PHE A 58 -17.14 -1.86 -6.50
C PHE A 58 -17.52 -3.22 -5.94
N ARG A 59 -17.30 -3.45 -4.64
CA ARG A 59 -17.54 -4.71 -3.97
C ARG A 59 -18.91 -5.35 -4.28
N PRO A 60 -20.06 -4.65 -4.24
CA PRO A 60 -21.35 -5.28 -4.52
C PRO A 60 -21.56 -5.64 -6.00
N LEU A 61 -20.73 -5.11 -6.90
CA LEU A 61 -20.85 -5.29 -8.35
C LEU A 61 -19.96 -6.42 -8.88
N ILE A 62 -18.92 -6.79 -8.12
CA ILE A 62 -17.95 -7.80 -8.52
C ILE A 62 -18.44 -9.19 -8.07
N LYS A 63 -18.61 -10.10 -9.03
CA LYS A 63 -19.14 -11.45 -8.79
C LYS A 63 -18.13 -12.42 -8.16
N ALA A 64 -16.84 -12.25 -8.46
CA ALA A 64 -15.80 -13.17 -8.03
C ALA A 64 -14.77 -12.40 -7.20
N ILE A 65 -14.84 -12.57 -5.88
CA ILE A 65 -13.93 -11.94 -4.94
C ILE A 65 -13.07 -13.04 -4.31
N GLY A 66 -11.76 -12.94 -4.47
CA GLY A 66 -10.82 -13.87 -3.83
C GLY A 66 -10.95 -13.83 -2.31
N TRP A 67 -10.72 -14.98 -1.66
CA TRP A 67 -10.96 -15.14 -0.22
C TRP A 67 -10.28 -14.04 0.63
N LYS A 68 -9.03 -13.69 0.34
CA LYS A 68 -8.28 -12.64 1.05
C LYS A 68 -8.96 -11.28 0.95
N ILE A 69 -9.30 -10.87 -0.28
CA ILE A 69 -9.98 -9.59 -0.51
C ILE A 69 -11.36 -9.58 0.14
N ASN A 70 -12.04 -10.73 0.21
CA ASN A 70 -13.34 -10.80 0.87
C ASN A 70 -13.24 -10.54 2.38
N HIS A 71 -12.23 -11.10 3.06
CA HIS A 71 -12.00 -10.85 4.49
C HIS A 71 -11.50 -9.42 4.74
N LEU A 72 -10.50 -8.98 3.97
CA LEU A 72 -9.93 -7.65 4.12
C LEU A 72 -10.89 -6.54 3.73
N SER A 73 -11.78 -6.80 2.76
CA SER A 73 -12.73 -5.83 2.21
C SER A 73 -12.06 -4.55 1.70
N VAL A 74 -10.82 -4.62 1.20
CA VAL A 74 -10.07 -3.49 0.64
C VAL A 74 -9.28 -3.94 -0.60
N ALA A 75 -9.08 -3.06 -1.57
CA ALA A 75 -8.30 -3.31 -2.80
C ALA A 75 -7.76 -1.98 -3.36
N ASP A 76 -6.54 -1.98 -3.90
CA ASP A 76 -5.93 -0.82 -4.61
C ASP A 76 -5.98 -0.98 -6.14
N LEU A 77 -6.36 -2.16 -6.62
CA LEU A 77 -6.45 -2.47 -8.05
C LEU A 77 -7.62 -3.41 -8.35
N ILE A 78 -8.32 -3.18 -9.45
CA ILE A 78 -9.20 -4.16 -10.10
C ILE A 78 -8.66 -4.44 -11.49
N VAL A 79 -8.49 -5.73 -11.80
CA VAL A 79 -8.01 -6.23 -13.10
C VAL A 79 -9.17 -6.87 -13.84
N ARG A 80 -9.26 -6.60 -15.15
CA ARG A 80 -10.19 -7.31 -16.02
C ARG A 80 -9.58 -8.64 -16.50
N GLU A 81 -10.26 -9.74 -16.20
CA GLU A 81 -9.89 -11.09 -16.62
C GLU A 81 -10.99 -11.67 -17.51
N ALA A 82 -10.73 -11.76 -18.82
CA ALA A 82 -11.65 -12.23 -19.86
C ALA A 82 -13.09 -11.69 -19.75
N ASN A 83 -13.91 -12.30 -18.88
CA ASN A 83 -15.33 -12.03 -18.66
C ASN A 83 -15.68 -11.48 -17.26
N HIS A 84 -14.71 -11.23 -16.39
CA HIS A 84 -14.95 -10.75 -15.03
C HIS A 84 -13.89 -9.77 -14.56
N TYR A 85 -14.17 -9.14 -13.43
CA TYR A 85 -13.25 -8.23 -12.75
C TYR A 85 -12.77 -8.88 -11.47
N ARG A 86 -11.46 -8.81 -11.21
CA ARG A 86 -10.83 -9.37 -10.02
C ARG A 86 -10.11 -8.26 -9.23
N PRO A 87 -10.51 -8.01 -7.98
CA PRO A 87 -9.85 -7.04 -7.11
C PRO A 87 -8.57 -7.64 -6.50
N MET A 88 -7.60 -6.78 -6.20
CA MET A 88 -6.27 -7.14 -5.70
C MET A 88 -5.71 -6.07 -4.75
N ASN A 89 -4.79 -6.49 -3.87
CA ASN A 89 -3.92 -5.61 -3.08
C ASN A 89 -2.51 -5.58 -3.70
N LEU A 90 -2.37 -5.04 -4.91
CA LEU A 90 -1.14 -5.09 -5.69
C LEU A 90 0.01 -4.29 -5.05
N GLU A 91 -0.29 -3.13 -4.46
CA GLU A 91 0.73 -2.31 -3.80
C GLU A 91 1.40 -3.05 -2.64
N ALA A 92 0.61 -3.70 -1.77
CA ALA A 92 1.13 -4.51 -0.68
C ALA A 92 1.99 -5.68 -1.18
N ASP A 93 1.60 -6.31 -2.31
CA ASP A 93 2.40 -7.34 -2.96
C ASP A 93 3.76 -6.81 -3.43
N CYS A 94 3.78 -5.61 -4.02
CA CYS A 94 5.00 -4.95 -4.52
C CYS A 94 5.91 -4.51 -3.36
N ILE A 95 5.35 -3.98 -2.27
CA ILE A 95 6.11 -3.63 -1.06
C ILE A 95 6.82 -4.84 -0.49
N LEU A 96 6.12 -5.97 -0.31
CA LEU A 96 6.76 -7.19 0.18
C LEU A 96 7.88 -7.65 -0.77
N HIS A 97 7.66 -7.58 -2.08
CA HIS A 97 8.67 -7.97 -3.06
C HIS A 97 9.92 -7.09 -3.00
N ALA A 98 9.75 -5.77 -2.87
CA ALA A 98 10.85 -4.83 -2.70
C ALA A 98 11.64 -5.16 -1.42
N ILE A 99 10.95 -5.34 -0.28
CA ILE A 99 11.56 -5.72 1.00
C ILE A 99 12.39 -7.00 0.85
N GLN A 100 11.84 -8.04 0.21
CA GLN A 100 12.54 -9.31 0.01
C GLN A 100 13.75 -9.20 -0.92
N THR A 101 13.74 -8.27 -1.86
CA THR A 101 14.85 -8.03 -2.79
C THR A 101 16.00 -7.30 -2.12
N HIS A 102 15.69 -6.31 -1.27
CA HIS A 102 16.69 -5.56 -0.51
C HIS A 102 17.20 -6.32 0.73
N MET A 103 16.44 -7.29 1.24
CA MET A 103 16.77 -7.97 2.48
C MET A 103 16.67 -9.50 2.39
N VAL A 104 17.83 -10.13 2.20
CA VAL A 104 17.98 -11.59 2.19
C VAL A 104 17.77 -12.20 3.59
N THR A 105 17.83 -11.43 4.69
CA THR A 105 17.93 -11.97 6.06
C THR A 105 17.15 -11.22 7.15
N MET A 106 16.06 -10.49 6.84
CA MET A 106 15.28 -9.88 7.94
C MET A 106 14.49 -10.95 8.69
N SER A 107 14.69 -11.02 10.01
CA SER A 107 13.95 -11.97 10.85
C SER A 107 12.49 -11.54 10.93
N THR A 108 11.56 -12.44 10.61
CA THR A 108 10.12 -12.17 10.76
C THR A 108 9.66 -12.05 12.21
N SER A 109 10.56 -12.31 13.18
CA SER A 109 10.32 -12.14 14.62
C SER A 109 10.49 -10.69 15.11
N THR A 110 10.96 -9.78 14.25
CA THR A 110 11.09 -8.36 14.55
C THR A 110 9.73 -7.65 14.49
N THR A 111 9.67 -6.49 15.14
CA THR A 111 8.49 -5.63 15.08
C THR A 111 8.48 -4.85 13.78
N VAL A 112 7.32 -4.84 13.11
CA VAL A 112 7.03 -4.01 11.95
C VAL A 112 6.17 -2.83 12.39
N LEU A 113 6.57 -1.62 12.02
CA LEU A 113 5.76 -0.41 12.17
C LEU A 113 5.11 -0.06 10.83
N VAL A 114 3.77 -0.02 10.80
CA VAL A 114 3.00 0.33 9.59
C VAL A 114 2.16 1.56 9.87
N ILE A 115 2.31 2.59 9.03
CA ILE A 115 1.74 3.92 9.25
C ILE A 115 0.99 4.40 8.00
N GLY A 116 -0.21 4.94 8.19
CA GLY A 116 -0.89 5.69 7.16
C GLY A 116 -2.40 5.45 7.09
N TYR A 117 -2.93 5.32 5.88
CA TYR A 117 -4.39 5.19 5.66
C TYR A 117 -4.90 3.77 5.89
N PHE A 118 -6.20 3.65 6.13
CA PHE A 118 -6.83 2.40 6.53
C PHE A 118 -6.62 1.26 5.53
N ASP A 119 -6.91 1.47 4.24
CA ASP A 119 -6.82 0.41 3.23
C ASP A 119 -5.35 -0.03 3.02
N PHE A 120 -4.43 0.93 3.04
CA PHE A 120 -3.00 0.68 2.93
C PHE A 120 -2.47 -0.12 4.13
N VAL A 121 -2.68 0.39 5.34
CA VAL A 121 -2.18 -0.26 6.56
C VAL A 121 -2.76 -1.66 6.69
N LEU A 122 -4.06 -1.82 6.43
CA LEU A 122 -4.71 -3.13 6.50
C LEU A 122 -4.13 -4.11 5.47
N SER A 123 -3.97 -3.68 4.21
CA SER A 123 -3.47 -4.56 3.15
C SER A 123 -1.99 -4.92 3.33
N VAL A 124 -1.15 -3.96 3.72
CA VAL A 124 0.28 -4.18 4.00
C VAL A 124 0.46 -5.08 5.22
N ALA A 125 -0.21 -4.79 6.33
CA ALA A 125 -0.11 -5.60 7.55
C ALA A 125 -0.56 -7.04 7.28
N ALA A 126 -1.67 -7.23 6.55
CA ALA A 126 -2.13 -8.57 6.16
C ALA A 126 -1.11 -9.30 5.28
N LYS A 127 -0.51 -8.60 4.31
CA LYS A 127 0.46 -9.19 3.39
C LYS A 127 1.73 -9.63 4.09
N LEU A 128 2.27 -8.79 4.98
CA LEU A 128 3.43 -9.12 5.80
C LEU A 128 3.11 -10.23 6.79
N ALA A 129 1.93 -10.20 7.41
CA ALA A 129 1.53 -11.23 8.35
C ALA A 129 1.45 -12.62 7.69
N LEU A 130 0.92 -12.68 6.47
CA LEU A 130 0.95 -13.89 5.65
C LEU A 130 2.35 -14.31 5.20
N ALA A 131 3.32 -13.39 5.18
CA ALA A 131 4.73 -13.67 4.93
C ALA A 131 5.50 -14.11 6.20
N GLY A 132 4.83 -14.19 7.36
CA GLY A 132 5.38 -14.71 8.61
C GLY A 132 5.70 -13.68 9.68
N PHE A 133 5.49 -12.38 9.41
CA PHE A 133 5.62 -11.34 10.43
C PHE A 133 4.50 -11.47 11.46
N SER A 134 4.82 -11.42 12.75
CA SER A 134 3.80 -11.63 13.80
C SER A 134 3.67 -10.47 14.79
N LYS A 135 4.56 -9.48 14.76
CA LYS A 135 4.57 -8.34 15.68
C LYS A 135 4.42 -7.03 14.90
N PHE A 136 3.35 -6.31 15.18
CA PHE A 136 3.00 -5.08 14.49
C PHE A 136 2.76 -3.95 15.47
N ILE A 137 3.32 -2.78 15.17
CA ILE A 137 2.85 -1.51 15.67
C ILE A 137 2.13 -0.83 14.51
N ILE A 138 0.90 -0.41 14.74
CA ILE A 138 0.05 0.23 13.74
C ILE A 138 -0.24 1.65 14.18
N SER A 139 -0.08 2.59 13.26
CA SER A 139 -0.54 3.97 13.41
C SER A 139 -1.40 4.37 12.20
N LEU A 140 -2.50 5.06 12.46
CA LEU A 140 -3.50 5.38 11.44
C LEU A 140 -3.74 6.88 11.37
N ALA A 141 -4.07 7.38 10.18
CA ALA A 141 -4.59 8.74 10.01
C ALA A 141 -5.91 8.97 10.77
N ASN A 142 -6.66 7.89 11.04
CA ASN A 142 -7.88 7.92 11.86
C ASN A 142 -7.89 6.75 12.87
N ASP A 143 -7.58 7.09 14.11
CA ASP A 143 -7.46 6.20 15.27
C ASP A 143 -8.69 5.30 15.47
N SER A 144 -9.89 5.79 15.14
CA SER A 144 -11.14 5.05 15.35
C SER A 144 -11.23 3.75 14.54
N GLN A 145 -10.46 3.64 13.45
CA GLN A 145 -10.48 2.50 12.54
C GLN A 145 -9.57 1.34 13.01
N PHE A 146 -8.74 1.53 14.05
CA PHE A 146 -7.81 0.50 14.52
C PHE A 146 -8.52 -0.79 14.95
N THR A 147 -9.66 -0.67 15.63
CA THR A 147 -10.45 -1.83 16.08
C THR A 147 -10.93 -2.69 14.91
N ILE A 148 -11.23 -2.07 13.76
CA ILE A 148 -11.63 -2.74 12.52
C ILE A 148 -10.44 -3.50 11.94
N ILE A 149 -9.25 -2.88 11.87
CA ILE A 149 -8.03 -3.55 11.39
C ILE A 149 -7.73 -4.80 12.23
N LYS A 150 -7.70 -4.64 13.56
CA LYS A 150 -7.41 -5.75 14.48
C LYS A 150 -8.40 -6.90 14.30
N LYS A 151 -9.70 -6.59 14.15
CA LYS A 151 -10.74 -7.59 13.90
C LYS A 151 -10.52 -8.30 12.57
N ARG A 152 -10.38 -7.56 11.47
CA ARG A 152 -10.24 -8.13 10.12
C ARG A 152 -9.01 -9.02 10.00
N LEU A 153 -7.87 -8.62 10.56
CA LEU A 153 -6.65 -9.44 10.55
C LEU A 153 -6.81 -10.73 11.38
N ALA A 154 -7.44 -10.63 12.57
CA ALA A 154 -7.65 -11.77 13.45
C ALA A 154 -8.66 -12.81 12.91
N GLU A 155 -9.50 -12.45 11.94
CA GLU A 155 -10.45 -13.38 11.32
C GLU A 155 -9.77 -14.50 10.51
N PHE A 156 -8.55 -14.26 10.00
CA PHE A 156 -7.88 -15.23 9.13
C PHE A 156 -6.37 -15.37 9.34
N ILE A 157 -5.77 -14.61 10.26
CA ILE A 157 -4.36 -14.74 10.64
C ILE A 157 -4.25 -14.90 12.15
N PHE A 158 -3.70 -16.03 12.58
CA PHE A 158 -3.52 -16.37 13.98
C PHE A 158 -2.18 -15.85 14.52
N ASN A 159 -2.08 -15.71 15.85
CA ASN A 159 -0.86 -15.36 16.57
C ASN A 159 -0.23 -14.00 16.20
N LEU A 160 -1.08 -13.00 15.91
CA LEU A 160 -0.62 -11.62 15.71
C LEU A 160 -0.59 -10.85 17.04
N ASP A 161 0.57 -10.29 17.38
CA ASP A 161 0.74 -9.24 18.40
C ASP A 161 0.64 -7.89 17.72
N ILE A 162 -0.54 -7.24 17.82
CA ILE A 162 -0.82 -5.95 17.19
C ILE A 162 -1.02 -4.91 18.28
N LYS A 163 -0.17 -3.89 18.27
CA LYS A 163 -0.25 -2.71 19.13
C LYS A 163 -0.65 -1.49 18.32
N TYR A 164 -1.38 -0.59 18.96
CA TYR A 164 -1.73 0.70 18.40
C TYR A 164 -0.88 1.78 19.05
N VAL A 165 -0.41 2.73 18.23
CA VAL A 165 0.23 3.96 18.69
C VAL A 165 -0.35 5.10 17.87
N SER A 166 -0.85 6.14 18.53
CA SER A 166 -1.35 7.31 17.81
C SER A 166 -0.22 8.01 17.08
N LEU A 167 -0.52 8.69 15.96
CA LEU A 167 0.49 9.42 15.19
C LEU A 167 1.24 10.45 16.04
N ASN A 168 0.57 11.04 17.04
CA ASN A 168 1.17 12.02 17.95
C ASN A 168 2.06 11.38 19.04
N GLU A 169 2.06 10.06 19.15
CA GLU A 169 2.79 9.29 20.15
C GLU A 169 3.94 8.47 19.53
N LEU A 170 4.23 8.65 18.24
CA LEU A 170 5.27 7.90 17.52
C LEU A 170 6.65 8.01 18.20
N THR A 171 7.00 9.20 18.70
CA THR A 171 8.28 9.45 19.39
C THR A 171 8.39 8.71 20.73
N GLN A 172 7.27 8.22 21.28
CA GLN A 172 7.21 7.49 22.56
C GLN A 172 7.40 5.98 22.40
N ILE A 173 7.51 5.48 21.17
CA ILE A 173 7.73 4.05 20.91
C ILE A 173 9.09 3.63 21.48
N GLN A 174 9.06 2.83 22.55
CA GLN A 174 10.27 2.31 23.20
C GLN A 174 10.86 1.06 22.51
N GLN A 175 10.11 0.47 21.57
CA GLN A 175 10.52 -0.75 20.87
C GLN A 175 11.19 -0.39 19.55
N THR A 176 12.42 -0.87 19.33
CA THR A 176 13.08 -0.75 18.03
C THR A 176 12.45 -1.70 17.02
N SER A 177 11.84 -1.13 15.99
CA SER A 177 11.35 -1.84 14.81
C SER A 177 12.49 -1.98 13.81
N SER A 178 12.53 -3.08 13.05
CA SER A 178 13.51 -3.25 11.96
C SER A 178 12.96 -2.81 10.61
N LEU A 179 11.65 -2.59 10.53
CA LEU A 179 10.92 -2.24 9.32
C LEU A 179 9.86 -1.20 9.67
N LEU A 180 9.92 -0.06 9.00
CA LEU A 180 8.91 0.98 8.97
C LEU A 180 8.36 1.06 7.55
N ILE A 181 7.04 1.05 7.42
CA ILE A 181 6.35 1.26 6.15
C ILE A 181 5.33 2.38 6.33
N SER A 182 5.41 3.40 5.47
CA SER A 182 4.54 4.57 5.51
C SER A 182 3.91 4.84 4.16
N ASN A 183 2.63 5.23 4.17
CA ASN A 183 2.03 6.01 3.09
C ASN A 183 1.44 7.34 3.60
N LEU A 184 2.04 7.89 4.66
CA LEU A 184 1.67 9.21 5.15
C LEU A 184 2.27 10.30 4.25
N SER A 185 1.50 11.36 4.00
CA SER A 185 1.98 12.58 3.34
C SER A 185 2.00 13.74 4.34
N GLU A 186 3.00 14.62 4.24
CA GLU A 186 3.11 15.85 5.05
C GLU A 186 1.81 16.67 5.04
N LYS A 187 1.10 16.71 3.90
CA LYS A 187 -0.15 17.47 3.73
C LYS A 187 -1.29 17.03 4.65
N VAL A 188 -1.21 15.82 5.20
CA VAL A 188 -2.31 15.17 5.92
C VAL A 188 -2.14 15.35 7.42
N ASN A 189 -0.92 15.18 7.90
CA ASN A 189 -0.58 15.43 9.30
C ASN A 189 0.90 15.83 9.41
N GLN A 190 1.15 17.14 9.45
CA GLN A 190 2.49 17.70 9.53
C GLN A 190 3.22 17.29 10.82
N GLU A 191 2.53 17.30 11.96
CA GLU A 191 3.12 16.95 13.27
C GLU A 191 3.57 15.49 13.31
N ALA A 192 2.76 14.59 12.74
CA ALA A 192 3.12 13.19 12.59
C ALA A 192 4.30 13.00 11.63
N TYR A 193 4.32 13.74 10.52
CA TYR A 193 5.41 13.73 9.57
C TYR A 193 6.73 14.19 10.22
N GLU A 194 6.71 15.29 10.97
CA GLU A 194 7.86 15.76 11.74
C GLU A 194 8.31 14.71 12.76
N SER A 195 7.37 14.01 13.40
CA SER A 195 7.67 12.93 14.35
C SER A 195 8.34 11.72 13.70
N LEU A 196 8.05 11.42 12.42
CA LEU A 196 8.70 10.34 11.68
C LEU A 196 10.18 10.63 11.42
N THR A 197 10.56 11.89 11.24
CA THR A 197 11.95 12.27 10.91
C THR A 197 12.96 11.91 12.00
N TYR A 198 12.52 11.69 13.24
CA TYR A 198 13.42 11.31 14.33
C TYR A 198 13.94 9.88 14.21
N PHE A 199 13.19 8.97 13.58
CA PHE A 199 13.53 7.55 13.41
C PHE A 199 14.05 6.82 14.68
N ASN A 200 13.81 7.36 15.88
CA ASN A 200 14.33 6.87 17.15
C ASN A 200 13.75 5.49 17.55
N PHE A 201 12.70 5.07 16.85
CA PHE A 201 12.01 3.79 16.99
C PHE A 201 12.43 2.77 15.91
N LEU A 202 13.38 3.09 15.04
CA LEU A 202 14.00 2.14 14.11
C LEU A 202 15.39 1.72 14.59
N SER A 203 15.72 0.43 14.41
CA SER A 203 17.09 -0.04 14.61
C SER A 203 18.02 0.53 13.54
N ALA A 204 19.28 0.79 13.89
CA ALA A 204 20.32 1.12 12.92
C ALA A 204 20.39 0.05 11.81
N GLY A 205 20.51 0.48 10.55
CA GLY A 205 20.43 -0.41 9.38
C GLY A 205 19.03 -1.02 9.14
N GLY A 206 18.01 -0.57 9.87
CA GLY A 206 16.62 -0.90 9.62
C GLY A 206 16.15 -0.37 8.27
N VAL A 207 14.95 -0.77 7.87
CA VAL A 207 14.40 -0.44 6.56
C VAL A 207 13.22 0.47 6.68
N PHE A 208 13.26 1.52 5.89
CA PHE A 208 12.18 2.46 5.73
C PHE A 208 11.62 2.36 4.31
N VAL A 209 10.34 2.02 4.22
CA VAL A 209 9.58 2.03 2.97
C VAL A 209 8.65 3.23 2.99
N ASP A 210 8.80 4.15 2.04
CA ASP A 210 7.91 5.29 1.88
C ASP A 210 7.19 5.22 0.53
N ALA A 211 5.89 4.93 0.58
CA ALA A 211 5.03 4.84 -0.60
C ALA A 211 4.64 6.23 -1.15
N HIS A 212 5.07 7.32 -0.52
CA HIS A 212 4.86 8.71 -0.98
C HIS A 212 6.18 9.51 -1.05
N SER A 213 7.31 8.82 -1.24
CA SER A 213 8.66 9.39 -1.18
C SER A 213 8.88 10.58 -2.13
N GLN A 214 8.18 10.65 -3.27
CA GLN A 214 8.29 11.79 -4.20
C GLN A 214 7.77 13.09 -3.59
N SER A 215 6.75 12.98 -2.74
CA SER A 215 6.19 14.11 -2.00
C SER A 215 6.86 14.36 -0.65
N ASN A 216 7.67 13.41 -0.17
CA ASN A 216 8.29 13.38 1.14
C ASN A 216 9.83 13.45 1.07
N THR A 217 10.37 14.27 0.16
CA THR A 217 11.83 14.29 -0.11
C THR A 217 12.68 14.55 1.14
N SER A 218 12.22 15.41 2.05
CA SER A 218 12.92 15.69 3.31
C SER A 218 13.02 14.47 4.23
N LEU A 219 11.95 13.69 4.37
CA LEU A 219 11.92 12.49 5.20
C LEU A 219 12.88 11.41 4.68
N ILE A 220 13.01 11.30 3.35
CA ILE A 220 13.95 10.38 2.70
C ILE A 220 15.40 10.79 2.98
N GLU A 221 15.72 12.08 2.89
CA GLU A 221 17.07 12.55 3.20
C GLU A 221 17.43 12.31 4.67
N GLU A 222 16.50 12.55 5.59
CA GLU A 222 16.71 12.24 7.02
C GLU A 222 16.87 10.74 7.27
N ALA A 223 16.10 9.89 6.59
CA ALA A 223 16.24 8.44 6.70
C ALA A 223 17.64 7.96 6.27
N ARG A 224 18.17 8.52 5.18
CA ARG A 224 19.54 8.21 4.71
C ARG A 224 20.59 8.73 5.69
N ARG A 225 20.41 9.92 6.27
CA ARG A 225 21.29 10.47 7.32
C ARG A 225 21.30 9.61 8.58
N ALA A 226 20.16 8.99 8.89
CA ALA A 226 20.01 8.01 9.98
C ALA A 226 20.55 6.61 9.63
N GLU A 227 21.24 6.45 8.49
CA GLU A 227 21.83 5.19 8.02
C GLU A 227 20.80 4.05 7.86
N LEU A 228 19.56 4.41 7.47
CA LEU A 228 18.52 3.45 7.13
C LEU A 228 18.64 3.01 5.67
N ASN A 229 18.23 1.78 5.38
CA ASN A 229 18.00 1.37 4.01
C ASN A 229 16.61 1.88 3.58
N VAL A 230 16.55 2.62 2.48
CA VAL A 230 15.32 3.26 2.03
C VAL A 230 14.80 2.58 0.77
N ILE A 231 13.52 2.20 0.79
CA ILE A 231 12.76 1.76 -0.38
C ILE A 231 11.78 2.88 -0.72
N GLU A 232 11.96 3.47 -1.89
CA GLU A 232 11.21 4.64 -2.34
C GLU A 232 9.98 4.27 -3.19
N GLU A 233 9.04 5.20 -3.29
CA GLU A 233 7.82 5.09 -4.09
C GLU A 233 8.12 4.68 -5.54
N SER A 234 9.18 5.24 -6.13
CA SER A 234 9.57 4.95 -7.52
C SER A 234 9.86 3.46 -7.77
N GLU A 235 10.44 2.77 -6.79
CA GLU A 235 10.72 1.35 -6.89
C GLU A 235 9.43 0.52 -6.79
N ILE A 236 8.55 0.87 -5.84
CA ILE A 236 7.24 0.23 -5.65
C ILE A 236 6.40 0.38 -6.93
N LEU A 237 6.37 1.59 -7.50
CA LEU A 237 5.68 1.88 -8.75
C LEU A 237 6.25 1.08 -9.92
N THR A 238 7.57 0.97 -10.03
CA THR A 238 8.23 0.16 -11.07
C THR A 238 7.79 -1.30 -10.99
N LEU A 239 7.75 -1.87 -9.78
CA LEU A 239 7.28 -3.24 -9.56
C LEU A 239 5.79 -3.40 -9.87
N LYS A 240 4.97 -2.43 -9.48
CA LYS A 240 3.53 -2.39 -9.76
C LYS A 240 3.28 -2.41 -11.26
N PHE A 241 3.97 -1.56 -12.03
CA PHE A 241 3.82 -1.51 -13.48
C PHE A 241 4.32 -2.77 -14.18
N LYS A 242 5.47 -3.30 -13.78
CA LYS A 242 5.96 -4.58 -14.31
C LYS A 242 4.93 -5.68 -14.09
N THR A 243 4.36 -5.76 -12.90
CA THR A 243 3.34 -6.75 -12.56
C THR A 243 2.06 -6.55 -13.37
N MET A 244 1.59 -5.31 -13.54
CA MET A 244 0.44 -5.02 -14.41
C MET A 244 0.70 -5.43 -15.87
N VAL A 245 1.90 -5.17 -16.39
CA VAL A 245 2.30 -5.61 -17.74
C VAL A 245 2.26 -7.14 -17.84
N ASP A 246 2.75 -7.86 -16.84
CA ASP A 246 2.76 -9.32 -16.87
C ASP A 246 1.36 -9.93 -16.71
N LEU A 247 0.51 -9.34 -15.86
CA LEU A 247 -0.92 -9.68 -15.78
C LEU A 247 -1.64 -9.48 -17.12
N SER A 248 -1.23 -8.46 -17.89
CA SER A 248 -1.82 -8.17 -19.20
C SER A 248 -1.46 -9.19 -20.29
N LYS A 249 -0.35 -9.92 -20.13
CA LYS A 249 0.12 -10.96 -21.07
C LYS A 249 -0.51 -12.32 -20.78
N ASN A 250 -0.84 -12.58 -19.52
CA ASN A 250 -1.41 -13.84 -19.05
C ASN A 250 -2.80 -13.60 -18.43
N PRO A 251 -3.83 -13.26 -19.23
CA PRO A 251 -5.18 -13.18 -18.72
C PRO A 251 -5.61 -14.59 -18.28
N SER A 252 -5.67 -14.80 -16.96
CA SER A 252 -6.16 -16.02 -16.32
C SER A 252 -7.55 -16.43 -16.80
#